data_AF-A0A353VCJ4-F1
#
_entry.id   AF-A0A353VCJ4-F1
#
_cell.length_a   1.000
_cell.length_b   1.000
_cell.length_c   1.000
_cell.angle_alpha   90.00
_cell.angle_beta   90.00
_cell.angle_gamma   90.00
#
_symmetry.space_group_name_H-M   'P 1'
#
loop_
_entity.id
_entity.type
_entity.pdbx_description
1 polymer ?
#
loop_
_entity_poly.entity_id
_entity_poly.type
_entity_poly.pdbx_seq_one_letter_code
_entity_poly.pdbx_strand_id
1 'polypeptide(L)'
;GAADLGALGIEGAADVRLWRGRGCGECRGTGYRGRTGIYELFVLTEDARSLILRRAPGREIRRAALEAGMLTLRLDGWAKACEGVTTVEEILRVTQEDA
;
A
#
# COMPACT_ATOMS: atom_id res chain seq x y z
N GLY A 1 3.81 -5.17 7.02
CA GLY A 1 4.63 -6.08 7.83
C GLY A 1 6.08 -5.92 7.45
N ALA A 2 7.01 -6.72 7.99
CA ALA A 2 8.43 -6.61 7.62
C ALA A 2 8.65 -6.86 6.11
N ALA A 3 7.90 -7.78 5.51
CA ALA A 3 7.92 -8.03 4.06
C ALA A 3 7.49 -6.80 3.24
N ASP A 4 6.37 -6.17 3.60
CA ASP A 4 5.87 -4.94 2.93
C ASP A 4 6.90 -3.80 3.00
N LEU A 5 7.58 -3.63 4.15
CA LEU A 5 8.62 -2.61 4.30
C LEU A 5 9.87 -2.93 3.46
N GLY A 6 10.26 -4.20 3.41
CA GLY A 6 11.35 -4.65 2.54
C GLY A 6 11.06 -4.41 1.06
N ALA A 7 9.81 -4.60 0.62
CA ALA A 7 9.38 -4.30 -0.75
C ALA A 7 9.46 -2.80 -1.10
N LEU A 8 9.44 -1.92 -0.10
CA LEU A 8 9.66 -0.47 -0.26
C LEU A 8 11.15 -0.06 -0.16
N GLY A 9 12.08 -1.03 -0.06
CA GLY A 9 13.50 -0.76 0.10
C GLY A 9 13.89 -0.24 1.49
N ILE A 10 13.04 -0.46 2.49
CA ILE A 10 13.27 -0.03 3.87
C ILE A 10 13.92 -1.18 4.63
N GLU A 11 15.24 -1.11 4.81
CA GLU A 11 16.02 -2.12 5.52
C GLU A 11 16.23 -1.73 6.99
N GLY A 12 15.53 -2.43 7.89
CA GLY A 12 15.69 -2.27 9.34
C GLY A 12 14.76 -1.24 9.98
N ALA A 13 14.27 -1.56 11.18
CA ALA A 13 13.29 -0.72 11.90
C ALA A 13 13.87 0.60 12.46
N ALA A 14 15.19 0.77 12.46
CA ALA A 14 15.85 1.90 13.11
C ALA A 14 15.61 3.24 12.40
N ASP A 15 15.39 3.23 11.08
CA ASP A 15 15.20 4.44 10.28
C ASP A 15 13.72 4.78 10.00
N VAL A 16 12.79 3.95 10.48
CA VAL A 16 11.36 4.13 10.20
C VAL A 16 10.67 4.86 11.36
N ARG A 17 10.20 6.08 11.10
CA ARG A 17 9.36 6.82 12.04
C ARG A 17 7.89 6.66 11.68
N LEU A 18 7.13 6.00 12.55
CA LEU A 18 5.69 5.83 12.42
C LEU A 18 4.94 6.73 13.39
N TRP A 19 3.71 7.07 13.05
CA TRP A 19 2.89 8.01 13.80
C TRP A 19 1.58 7.39 14.24
N ARG A 20 1.06 7.88 15.36
CA ARG A 20 -0.30 7.61 15.85
C ARG A 20 -0.93 8.91 16.30
N GLY A 21 -2.19 9.12 15.93
CA GLY A 21 -2.98 10.26 16.40
C GLY A 21 -3.32 10.12 17.88
N ARG A 22 -2.88 11.07 18.71
CA ARG A 22 -3.20 11.07 20.16
C ARG A 22 -4.64 11.49 20.48
N GLY A 23 -5.31 12.20 19.56
CA GLY A 23 -6.58 12.86 19.82
C GLY A 23 -6.40 14.23 20.50
N CYS A 24 -7.17 15.22 20.07
CA CYS A 24 -7.21 16.57 20.62
C CYS A 24 -8.54 17.26 20.26
N GLY A 25 -8.77 18.48 20.77
CA GLY A 25 -9.99 19.25 20.46
C GLY A 25 -10.19 19.49 18.95
N GLU A 26 -9.12 19.77 18.21
CA GLU A 26 -9.20 20.07 16.77
C GLU A 26 -9.64 18.88 15.92
N CYS A 27 -9.23 17.66 16.29
CA CYS A 27 -9.66 16.43 15.61
C CYS A 27 -10.87 15.77 16.29
N ARG A 28 -11.52 16.47 17.24
CA ARG A 28 -12.66 15.97 18.03
C ARG A 28 -12.35 14.62 18.72
N GLY A 29 -11.13 14.47 19.20
CA GLY A 29 -10.66 13.27 19.91
C GLY A 29 -10.32 12.07 19.03
N THR A 30 -10.47 12.15 17.70
CA THR A 30 -10.25 10.98 16.82
C THR A 30 -8.78 10.67 16.56
N GLY A 31 -7.91 11.68 16.60
CA GLY A 31 -6.52 11.57 16.17
C GLY A 31 -6.32 11.73 14.66
N TYR A 32 -7.38 11.95 13.88
CA TYR A 32 -7.35 12.07 12.42
C TYR A 32 -8.09 13.33 11.94
N ARG A 33 -7.65 13.92 10.83
CA ARG A 33 -8.36 15.04 10.18
C ARG A 33 -8.20 14.95 8.67
N GLY A 34 -9.32 14.98 7.95
CA GLY A 34 -9.33 14.79 6.50
C GLY A 34 -9.26 13.30 6.13
N ARG A 35 -9.03 13.05 4.84
CA ARG A 35 -8.89 11.70 4.26
C ARG A 35 -7.85 11.76 3.15
N THR A 36 -7.11 10.66 2.99
CA THR A 36 -6.22 10.44 1.84
C THR A 36 -6.60 9.14 1.15
N GLY A 37 -6.40 9.05 -0.16
CA GLY A 37 -6.61 7.81 -0.90
C GLY A 37 -5.37 6.94 -0.86
N ILE A 38 -5.57 5.62 -0.88
CA ILE A 38 -4.54 4.66 -1.28
C ILE A 38 -4.94 4.03 -2.62
N TYR A 39 -3.95 3.72 -3.46
CA TYR A 39 -4.18 3.36 -4.85
C TYR A 39 -3.39 2.13 -5.26
N GLU A 40 -4.02 1.29 -6.08
CA GLU A 40 -3.38 0.21 -6.82
C GLU A 40 -3.69 0.44 -8.29
N LEU A 41 -2.67 0.83 -9.04
CA LEU A 41 -2.83 1.25 -10.43
C LEU A 41 -2.27 0.19 -11.36
N PHE A 42 -3.16 -0.60 -11.94
CA PHE A 42 -2.81 -1.57 -12.96
C PHE A 42 -2.64 -0.89 -14.33
N VAL A 43 -1.39 -0.76 -14.76
CA VAL A 43 -1.05 -0.28 -16.10
C VAL A 43 -1.11 -1.46 -17.08
N LEU A 44 -1.91 -1.31 -18.14
CA LEU A 44 -2.05 -2.34 -19.18
C LEU A 44 -0.81 -2.37 -20.09
N THR A 45 0.21 -3.12 -19.69
CA THR A 45 1.39 -3.42 -20.51
C THR A 45 1.06 -4.45 -21.60
N GLU A 46 1.95 -4.64 -22.59
CA GLU A 46 1.72 -5.66 -23.61
C GLU A 46 1.76 -7.09 -23.09
N ASP A 47 2.59 -7.35 -22.08
CA ASP A 47 2.59 -8.64 -21.39
C ASP A 47 1.25 -8.89 -20.71
N ALA A 48 0.76 -7.90 -19.95
CA ALA A 48 -0.53 -8.00 -19.28
C ALA A 48 -1.70 -8.11 -20.28
N ARG A 49 -1.64 -7.37 -21.39
CA ARG A 49 -2.61 -7.49 -22.50
C ARG A 49 -2.63 -8.90 -23.07
N SER A 50 -1.46 -9.48 -23.34
CA SER A 50 -1.32 -10.85 -23.86
C SER A 50 -1.92 -11.88 -22.90
N LEU A 51 -1.65 -11.74 -21.59
CA LEU A 51 -2.23 -12.58 -20.54
C LEU A 51 -3.76 -12.49 -20.49
N ILE A 52 -4.31 -11.29 -20.63
CA ILE A 52 -5.76 -11.07 -20.67
C ILE A 52 -6.38 -11.72 -21.91
N LEU A 53 -5.80 -11.51 -23.09
CA LEU A 53 -6.31 -12.06 -24.35
C LEU A 53 -6.34 -13.60 -24.35
N ARG A 54 -5.36 -14.25 -23.71
CA ARG A 54 -5.31 -15.71 -23.56
C ARG A 54 -6.12 -16.25 -22.36
N ARG A 55 -6.84 -15.38 -21.63
CA ARG A 55 -7.61 -15.73 -20.42
C ARG A 55 -6.77 -16.44 -19.35
N ALA A 56 -5.55 -15.94 -19.13
CA ALA A 56 -4.67 -16.47 -18.10
C ALA A 56 -5.31 -16.34 -16.70
N PRO A 57 -4.94 -17.19 -15.74
CA PRO A 57 -5.32 -17.03 -14.34
C PRO A 57 -4.99 -15.62 -13.81
N GLY A 58 -5.88 -15.03 -13.02
CA GLY A 58 -5.70 -13.67 -12.50
C GLY A 58 -4.40 -13.45 -11.72
N ARG A 59 -3.89 -14.49 -11.04
CA ARG A 59 -2.59 -14.49 -10.36
C ARG A 59 -1.40 -14.21 -11.30
N GLU A 60 -1.48 -14.68 -12.56
CA GLU A 60 -0.42 -14.43 -13.55
C GLU A 60 -0.45 -12.98 -14.02
N ILE A 61 -1.66 -12.44 -14.23
CA ILE A 61 -1.85 -11.02 -14.60
C ILE A 61 -1.36 -10.12 -13.47
N ARG A 62 -1.72 -10.44 -12.21
CA ARG A 62 -1.26 -9.70 -11.03
C ARG A 62 0.26 -9.74 -10.92
N ARG A 63 0.89 -10.91 -11.07
CA ARG A 63 2.35 -11.01 -11.04
C ARG A 63 3.01 -10.13 -12.12
N ALA A 64 2.53 -10.18 -13.36
CA ALA A 64 3.05 -9.34 -14.43
C ALA A 64 2.87 -7.84 -14.15
N ALA A 65 1.77 -7.45 -13.50
CA ALA A 65 1.55 -6.08 -13.07
C ALA A 65 2.56 -5.63 -12.00
N LEU A 66 2.82 -6.47 -11.00
CA LEU A 66 3.81 -6.20 -9.95
C LEU A 66 5.23 -6.10 -10.53
N GLU A 67 5.59 -7.01 -11.43
CA GLU A 67 6.87 -6.99 -12.15
C GLU A 67 7.02 -5.72 -13.02
N ALA A 68 5.91 -5.19 -13.53
CA ALA A 68 5.85 -3.92 -14.25
C ALA A 68 5.83 -2.67 -13.34
N GLY A 69 5.99 -2.83 -12.02
CA GLY A 69 6.10 -1.73 -11.06
C GLY A 69 4.77 -1.28 -10.45
N MET A 70 3.68 -2.04 -10.60
CA MET A 70 2.45 -1.76 -9.86
C MET A 70 2.69 -1.93 -8.36
N LEU A 71 2.32 -0.92 -7.58
CA LEU A 71 2.21 -1.04 -6.12
C LEU A 71 0.84 -1.56 -5.75
N THR A 72 0.79 -2.47 -4.77
CA THR A 72 -0.46 -2.93 -4.17
C THR A 72 -1.05 -1.83 -3.29
N LEU A 73 -2.36 -1.90 -3.02
CA LEU A 73 -3.02 -0.99 -2.07
C LEU A 73 -2.30 -0.94 -0.72
N ARG A 74 -1.81 -2.09 -0.24
CA ARG A 74 -1.10 -2.20 1.04
C ARG A 74 0.27 -1.53 1.00
N LEU A 75 1.04 -1.72 -0.07
CA LEU A 75 2.34 -1.09 -0.24
C LEU A 75 2.24 0.45 -0.32
N ASP A 76 1.28 0.97 -1.09
CA ASP A 76 1.02 2.42 -1.13
C ASP A 76 0.56 2.97 0.23
N GLY A 77 -0.25 2.20 0.97
CA GLY A 77 -0.58 2.51 2.36
C GLY A 77 0.67 2.62 3.25
N TRP A 78 1.54 1.61 3.22
CA TRP A 78 2.78 1.59 4.01
C TRP A 78 3.71 2.75 3.70
N ALA A 79 3.88 3.10 2.42
CA ALA A 79 4.65 4.27 2.01
C ALA A 79 4.13 5.54 2.70
N LYS A 80 2.81 5.76 2.67
CA LYS A 80 2.16 6.91 3.33
C LYS A 80 2.26 6.89 4.85
N ALA A 81 2.29 5.73 5.49
CA ALA A 81 2.54 5.66 6.94
C ALA A 81 3.99 6.01 7.28
N CYS A 82 4.95 5.58 6.48
CA CYS A 82 6.36 5.93 6.65
C CYS A 82 6.60 7.44 6.43
N GLU A 83 5.83 8.07 5.54
CA GLU A 83 5.82 9.53 5.33
C GLU A 83 5.04 10.29 6.42
N GLY A 84 4.33 9.59 7.31
CA GLY A 84 3.53 10.19 8.38
C GLY A 84 2.19 10.80 7.94
N VAL A 85 1.70 10.45 6.76
CA VAL A 85 0.41 10.90 6.23
C VAL A 85 -0.76 10.12 6.85
N THR A 86 -0.55 8.83 7.13
CA THR A 86 -1.54 7.95 7.78
C THR A 86 -0.88 7.10 8.87
N THR A 87 -1.65 6.24 9.53
CA THR A 87 -1.18 5.37 10.60
C THR A 87 -1.20 3.91 10.18
N VAL A 88 -0.42 3.08 10.88
CA VAL A 88 -0.43 1.63 10.67
C VAL A 88 -1.82 1.05 10.91
N GLU A 89 -2.52 1.54 11.93
CA GLU A 89 -3.87 1.10 12.28
C GLU A 89 -4.85 1.34 11.13
N GLU A 90 -4.75 2.48 10.44
CA GLU A 90 -5.59 2.75 9.27
C GLU A 90 -5.29 1.80 8.11
N ILE A 91 -4.01 1.53 7.82
CA ILE A 91 -3.62 0.61 6.73
C ILE A 91 -4.17 -0.79 7.00
N LEU A 92 -3.96 -1.31 8.21
CA LEU A 92 -4.44 -2.64 8.59
C LEU A 92 -5.98 -2.72 8.62
N ARG A 93 -6.66 -1.61 8.87
CA ARG A 93 -8.13 -1.54 8.87
C ARG A 93 -8.71 -1.55 7.46
N VAL A 94 -8.03 -0.97 6.47
CA VAL A 94 -8.59 -0.77 5.11
C VAL A 94 -7.95 -1.65 4.03
N THR A 95 -6.90 -2.42 4.34
CA THR A 95 -6.22 -3.31 3.39
C THR A 95 -6.09 -4.74 3.93
N GLN A 96 -5.96 -5.71 3.02
CA GLN A 96 -5.64 -7.10 3.35
C GLN A 96 -4.16 -7.38 3.12
N GLU A 97 -3.64 -8.51 3.61
CA GLU A 97 -2.29 -8.95 3.25
C GLU A 97 -2.24 -9.29 1.76
N ASP A 98 -1.10 -8.99 1.15
CA ASP A 98 -0.86 -9.37 -0.24
C ASP A 98 -0.76 -10.90 -0.32
N ALA A 99 -1.67 -11.52 -1.08
CA ALA A 99 -1.70 -12.95 -1.34
C ALA A 99 -0.67 -13.39 -2.38
#